data_AF-A0A2N1M8R3-F1
#
_entry.id   AF-A0A2N1M8R3-F1
#
_cell.length_a   1.000
_cell.length_b   1.000
_cell.length_c   1.000
_cell.angle_alpha   90.00
_cell.angle_beta   90.00
_cell.angle_gamma   90.00
#
_symmetry.space_group_name_H-M   'P 1'
#
loop_
_entity.id
_entity.type
_entity.pdbx_description
1 polymer ?
#
loop_
_entity_poly.entity_id
_entity_poly.type
_entity_poly.pdbx_seq_one_letter_code
_entity_poly.pdbx_strand_id
1 'polypeptide(L)'
;MEQNLFNDIARKIFIDEMKRIKINFQFWQDHGSKTWNYTSLMGNDKVKVLQFFDLTKILSMRHATIVQDLWNKFYELYIKMKDPTVKAEDFKNDAINWLTLFLTPSEGIPNTQGFKKGLYQPDNTGQN
;
A
#
# COMPACT_ATOMS: atom_id res chain seq x y z
N MET A 1 -8.46 -3.34 -26.16
CA MET A 1 -7.25 -4.18 -26.21
C MET A 1 -6.12 -3.62 -25.32
N GLU A 2 -6.46 -2.97 -24.20
CA GLU A 2 -5.49 -2.23 -23.36
C GLU A 2 -5.21 -2.90 -21.99
N GLN A 3 -5.98 -3.93 -21.61
CA GLN A 3 -5.85 -4.57 -20.29
C GLN A 3 -4.58 -5.42 -20.12
N ASN A 4 -3.91 -5.83 -21.20
CA ASN A 4 -2.70 -6.68 -21.13
C ASN A 4 -1.38 -5.90 -21.09
N LEU A 5 -1.36 -4.64 -21.53
CA LEU A 5 -0.13 -3.82 -21.50
C LEU A 5 0.18 -3.29 -20.10
N PHE A 6 -0.86 -3.12 -19.26
CA PHE A 6 -0.73 -2.67 -17.88
C PHE A 6 0.09 -3.64 -17.01
N ASN A 7 0.25 -4.91 -17.42
CA ASN A 7 0.77 -5.92 -16.52
C ASN A 7 2.30 -6.04 -16.54
N ASP A 8 2.93 -6.11 -17.71
CA ASP A 8 4.37 -6.36 -17.76
C ASP A 8 5.21 -5.11 -17.50
N ILE A 9 4.74 -3.94 -17.97
CA ILE A 9 5.41 -2.66 -17.69
C ILE A 9 5.30 -2.32 -16.19
N ALA A 10 4.12 -2.44 -15.59
CA ALA A 10 3.95 -2.15 -14.17
C ALA A 10 4.73 -3.14 -13.29
N ARG A 11 4.75 -4.44 -13.64
CA ARG A 11 5.59 -5.43 -12.95
C ARG A 11 7.06 -5.10 -13.05
N LYS A 12 7.54 -4.68 -14.23
CA LYS A 12 8.94 -4.30 -14.42
C LYS A 12 9.29 -3.10 -13.54
N ILE A 13 8.47 -2.04 -13.56
CA ILE A 13 8.66 -0.86 -12.71
C ILE A 13 8.68 -1.26 -11.22
N PHE A 14 7.77 -2.14 -10.80
CA PHE A 14 7.73 -2.65 -9.44
C PHE A 14 9.01 -3.43 -9.09
N ILE A 15 9.47 -4.34 -9.94
CA ILE A 15 10.70 -5.12 -9.72
C ILE A 15 11.93 -4.21 -9.66
N ASP A 16 12.04 -3.23 -10.57
CA ASP A 16 13.17 -2.28 -10.59
C ASP A 16 13.21 -1.46 -9.29
N GLU A 17 12.04 -1.07 -8.77
CA GLU A 17 11.92 -0.34 -7.51
C GLU A 17 12.25 -1.23 -6.29
N MET A 18 11.80 -2.49 -6.27
CA MET A 18 12.19 -3.47 -5.25
C MET A 18 13.70 -3.71 -5.24
N LYS A 19 14.31 -3.80 -6.43
CA LYS A 19 15.76 -3.94 -6.59
C LYS A 19 16.51 -2.71 -6.09
N ARG A 20 16.00 -1.49 -6.35
CA ARG A 20 16.56 -0.23 -5.83
C ARG A 20 16.68 -0.24 -4.31
N ILE A 21 15.66 -0.78 -3.61
CA ILE A 21 15.66 -0.91 -2.14
C ILE A 21 16.31 -2.22 -1.64
N LYS A 22 17.03 -2.92 -2.52
CA LYS A 22 17.80 -4.14 -2.24
C LYS A 22 16.95 -5.28 -1.69
N ILE A 23 15.77 -5.50 -2.28
CA ILE A 23 14.91 -6.66 -2.01
C ILE A 23 14.88 -7.53 -3.27
N ASN A 24 15.12 -8.83 -3.10
CA ASN A 24 14.95 -9.80 -4.17
C ASN A 24 13.47 -10.13 -4.31
N PHE A 25 12.86 -9.72 -5.41
CA PHE A 25 11.44 -9.90 -5.67
C PHE A 25 11.20 -10.21 -7.13
N GLN A 26 10.32 -11.19 -7.39
CA GLN A 26 9.92 -11.58 -8.72
C GLN A 26 8.44 -11.97 -8.76
N PHE A 27 7.85 -11.82 -9.93
CA PHE A 27 6.56 -12.39 -10.32
C PHE A 27 6.81 -13.58 -11.25
N TRP A 28 6.02 -14.64 -11.12
CA TRP A 28 6.02 -15.76 -12.08
C TRP A 28 4.61 -16.28 -12.30
N GLN A 29 4.36 -16.86 -13.46
CA GLN A 29 3.06 -17.46 -13.77
C GLN A 29 3.12 -18.97 -13.54
N ASP A 30 2.13 -19.53 -12.86
CA ASP A 30 1.97 -20.98 -12.78
C ASP A 30 1.48 -21.51 -14.15
N HIS A 31 2.25 -22.45 -14.70
CA HIS A 31 2.01 -23.04 -16.02
C HIS A 31 0.68 -23.81 -16.13
N GLY A 32 0.16 -24.33 -15.01
CA GLY A 32 -1.11 -25.06 -14.99
C GLY A 32 -2.33 -24.14 -14.92
N SER A 33 -2.30 -23.18 -13.99
CA SER A 33 -3.47 -22.35 -13.65
C SER A 33 -3.48 -20.98 -14.34
N LYS A 34 -2.38 -20.59 -15.01
CA LYS A 34 -2.15 -19.22 -15.51
C LYS A 34 -2.24 -18.13 -14.43
N THR A 35 -2.19 -18.51 -13.15
CA THR A 35 -2.21 -17.57 -12.03
C THR A 35 -0.83 -16.93 -11.84
N TRP A 36 -0.83 -15.66 -11.45
CA TRP A 36 0.40 -14.94 -11.12
C TRP A 36 0.73 -15.13 -9.65
N ASN A 37 1.94 -15.62 -9.41
CA ASN A 37 2.56 -15.75 -8.10
C ASN A 37 3.65 -14.70 -7.94
N TYR A 38 4.06 -14.48 -6.69
CA TYR A 38 5.06 -13.50 -6.34
C TYR A 38 5.88 -13.93 -5.12
N THR A 39 7.05 -13.32 -4.97
CA THR A 39 7.94 -13.61 -3.84
C THR A 39 7.29 -13.13 -2.54
N SER A 40 7.16 -14.02 -1.55
CA SER A 40 6.64 -13.62 -0.24
C SER A 40 7.63 -12.72 0.48
N LEU A 41 7.19 -11.54 0.90
CA LEU A 41 7.99 -10.63 1.72
C LEU A 41 7.96 -11.10 3.18
N MET A 42 9.11 -11.17 3.82
CA MET A 42 9.23 -11.64 5.21
C MET A 42 10.00 -10.64 6.07
N GLY A 43 9.62 -10.52 7.34
CA GLY A 43 10.35 -9.75 8.36
C GLY A 43 10.83 -8.38 7.87
N ASN A 44 12.16 -8.24 7.77
CA ASN A 44 12.83 -7.00 7.38
C ASN A 44 12.48 -6.52 5.97
N ASP A 45 12.16 -7.40 5.03
CA ASP A 45 11.81 -6.98 3.67
C ASP A 45 10.47 -6.24 3.66
N LYS A 46 9.49 -6.66 4.46
CA LYS A 46 8.22 -5.90 4.65
C LYS A 46 8.50 -4.50 5.18
N VAL A 47 9.40 -4.40 6.16
CA VAL A 47 9.77 -3.14 6.80
C VAL A 47 10.50 -2.22 5.82
N LYS A 48 11.39 -2.75 4.98
CA LYS A 48 12.07 -1.98 3.93
C LYS A 48 11.10 -1.48 2.86
N VAL A 49 10.14 -2.30 2.41
CA VAL A 49 9.12 -1.84 1.45
C VAL A 49 8.33 -0.69 2.05
N LEU A 50 7.87 -0.84 3.28
CA LEU A 50 7.07 0.17 3.97
C LEU A 50 7.78 1.52 4.09
N GLN A 51 9.10 1.51 4.33
CA GLN A 51 9.90 2.73 4.51
C GLN A 51 10.40 3.35 3.21
N PHE A 52 10.79 2.53 2.23
CA PHE A 52 11.66 2.99 1.14
C PHE A 52 11.08 2.84 -0.25
N PHE A 53 9.98 2.10 -0.43
CA PHE A 53 9.38 1.93 -1.75
C PHE A 53 8.74 3.24 -2.24
N ASP A 54 9.12 3.71 -3.42
CA ASP A 54 8.56 4.92 -4.00
C ASP A 54 7.21 4.64 -4.67
N LEU A 55 6.12 4.95 -3.96
CA LEU A 55 4.76 4.75 -4.45
C LEU A 55 4.41 5.57 -5.70
N THR A 56 5.15 6.63 -6.01
CA THR A 56 4.93 7.42 -7.24
C THR A 56 5.26 6.64 -8.51
N LYS A 57 6.00 5.53 -8.37
CA LYS A 57 6.30 4.61 -9.48
C LYS A 57 5.08 3.85 -9.98
N ILE A 58 4.07 3.64 -9.13
CA ILE A 58 2.90 2.81 -9.43
C ILE A 58 1.56 3.51 -9.20
N LEU A 59 1.54 4.64 -8.48
CA LEU A 59 0.35 5.44 -8.21
C LEU A 59 0.50 6.86 -8.79
N SER A 60 -0.63 7.52 -9.05
CA SER A 60 -0.63 8.95 -9.32
C SER A 60 -0.09 9.73 -8.12
N MET A 61 0.57 10.88 -8.36
CA MET A 61 1.21 11.68 -7.30
C MET A 61 0.27 11.92 -6.11
N ARG A 62 -0.98 12.31 -6.38
CA ARG A 62 -1.97 12.53 -5.32
C ARG A 62 -2.25 11.28 -4.48
N HIS A 63 -2.44 10.12 -5.11
CA HIS A 63 -2.68 8.87 -4.37
C HIS A 63 -1.41 8.38 -3.66
N ALA A 64 -0.25 8.53 -4.29
CA ALA A 64 1.04 8.18 -3.69
C ALA A 64 1.26 8.95 -2.39
N THR A 65 0.99 10.28 -2.36
CA THR A 65 1.12 11.09 -1.14
C THR A 65 0.24 10.56 0.00
N ILE A 66 -1.03 10.24 -0.28
CA ILE A 66 -1.96 9.79 0.76
C ILE A 66 -1.59 8.38 1.27
N VAL A 67 -1.25 7.46 0.36
CA VAL A 67 -0.85 6.10 0.74
C VAL A 67 0.50 6.11 1.47
N GLN A 68 1.43 6.99 1.09
CA GLN A 68 2.70 7.15 1.80
C GLN A 68 2.50 7.64 3.23
N ASP A 69 1.61 8.61 3.45
CA ASP A 69 1.30 9.07 4.82
C ASP A 69 0.70 7.95 5.67
N LEU A 70 -0.22 7.16 5.09
CA LEU A 70 -0.78 5.98 5.73
C LEU A 70 0.30 4.94 6.09
N TRP A 71 1.24 4.67 5.17
CA TRP A 71 2.36 3.74 5.38
C TRP A 71 3.32 4.23 6.45
N ASN A 72 3.66 5.52 6.44
CA ASN A 72 4.54 6.14 7.43
C ASN A 72 3.94 6.06 8.83
N LYS A 73 2.67 6.42 9.00
CA LYS A 73 1.97 6.32 10.29
C LYS A 73 1.84 4.88 10.78
N PHE A 74 1.61 3.92 9.87
CA PHE A 74 1.63 2.51 10.23
C PHE A 74 3.02 2.05 10.70
N TYR A 75 4.07 2.51 10.03
CA TYR A 75 5.44 2.22 10.43
C TYR A 75 5.78 2.80 11.82
N GLU A 76 5.35 4.02 12.11
CA GLU A 76 5.49 4.63 13.43
C GLU A 76 4.82 3.80 14.52
N LEU A 77 3.59 3.32 14.28
CA LEU A 77 2.91 2.39 15.19
C LEU A 77 3.70 1.10 15.38
N TYR A 78 4.22 0.52 14.31
CA TYR A 78 5.05 -0.68 14.38
C TYR A 78 6.31 -0.48 15.25
N ILE A 79 6.97 0.67 15.14
CA ILE A 79 8.12 1.02 15.99
C ILE A 79 7.68 1.20 17.45
N LYS A 80 6.61 1.95 17.69
CA LYS A 80 6.07 2.20 19.03
C LYS A 80 5.66 0.90 19.74
N MET A 81 5.07 -0.05 19.02
CA MET A 81 4.68 -1.35 19.56
C MET A 81 5.88 -2.17 20.09
N LYS A 82 7.08 -1.93 19.56
CA LYS A 82 8.31 -2.62 19.98
C LYS A 82 9.08 -1.90 21.08
N ASP A 83 8.72 -0.65 21.36
CA ASP A 83 9.40 0.17 22.34
C ASP A 83 8.70 0.02 23.70
N PRO A 84 9.34 -0.60 24.71
CA PRO A 84 8.73 -0.81 26.02
C PRO A 84 8.52 0.48 26.81
N THR A 85 9.08 1.61 26.35
CA THR A 85 8.94 2.91 27.01
C THR A 85 7.70 3.69 26.55
N VAL A 86 7.05 3.26 25.46
CA VAL A 86 5.85 3.91 24.94
C VAL A 86 4.67 3.69 25.87
N LYS A 87 3.98 4.78 26.21
CA LYS A 87 2.76 4.73 27.02
C LYS A 87 1.62 4.19 26.18
N ALA A 88 0.80 3.34 26.80
CA ALA A 88 -0.35 2.73 26.14
C ALA A 88 -1.34 3.78 25.58
N GLU A 89 -1.54 4.90 26.27
CA GLU A 89 -2.44 5.96 25.81
C GLU A 89 -1.90 6.69 24.57
N ASP A 90 -0.59 6.94 24.49
CA ASP A 90 0.04 7.56 23.32
C ASP A 90 -0.12 6.64 22.10
N PHE A 91 0.19 5.35 22.26
CA PHE A 91 0.01 4.35 21.21
C PHE A 91 -1.45 4.28 20.73
N LYS A 92 -2.42 4.26 21.66
CA LYS A 92 -3.84 4.23 21.35
C LYS A 92 -4.27 5.46 20.55
N ASN A 93 -3.84 6.65 20.96
CA ASN A 93 -4.17 7.88 20.24
C ASN A 93 -3.62 7.88 18.81
N ASP A 94 -2.38 7.42 18.63
CA ASP A 94 -1.78 7.29 17.30
C ASP A 94 -2.50 6.23 16.45
N ALA A 95 -2.92 5.12 17.06
CA ALA A 95 -3.66 4.07 16.37
C ALA A 95 -5.05 4.57 15.90
N ILE A 96 -5.73 5.36 16.72
CA ILE A 96 -6.99 6.03 16.35
C ILE A 96 -6.76 7.02 15.20
N ASN A 97 -5.69 7.81 15.25
CA ASN A 97 -5.34 8.75 14.19
C ASN A 97 -5.05 8.02 12.86
N TRP A 98 -4.29 6.93 12.91
CA TRP A 98 -4.03 6.10 11.75
C TRP A 98 -5.32 5.48 11.18
N LEU A 99 -6.18 4.94 12.05
CA LEU A 99 -7.45 4.35 11.64
C LEU A 99 -8.38 5.40 11.01
N THR A 100 -8.42 6.61 11.56
CA THR A 100 -9.20 7.72 11.01
C THR A 100 -8.73 8.08 9.61
N LEU A 101 -7.41 8.14 9.37
CA LEU A 101 -6.85 8.35 8.05
C LEU A 101 -7.24 7.21 7.10
N PHE A 102 -7.08 5.95 7.52
CA PHE A 102 -7.45 4.77 6.73
C PHE A 102 -8.92 4.78 6.31
N LEU A 103 -9.81 5.17 7.23
CA LEU A 103 -11.26 5.23 7.03
C LEU A 103 -11.74 6.54 6.39
N THR A 104 -10.84 7.39 5.87
CA THR A 104 -11.23 8.65 5.22
C THR A 104 -12.26 8.36 4.11
N PRO A 105 -13.49 8.90 4.22
CA PRO A 105 -14.55 8.63 3.26
C PRO A 105 -14.26 9.28 1.91
N SER A 106 -15.00 8.86 0.89
CA SER A 106 -14.99 9.60 -0.37
C SER A 106 -15.76 10.90 -0.22
N GLU A 107 -15.28 11.99 -0.81
CA GLU A 107 -15.93 13.30 -0.79
C GLU A 107 -16.51 13.62 -2.18
N GLY A 108 -17.68 14.26 -2.21
CA GLY A 108 -18.33 14.70 -3.44
C GLY A 108 -19.17 13.61 -4.13
N ILE A 109 -19.79 13.99 -5.24
CA ILE A 109 -20.70 13.11 -5.99
C ILE A 109 -19.87 12.21 -6.90
N PRO A 110 -20.04 10.87 -6.87
CA PRO A 110 -19.35 9.96 -7.78
C PRO A 110 -19.46 10.40 -9.24
N ASN A 111 -18.39 10.21 -10.01
CA ASN A 111 -18.30 10.59 -11.44
C ASN A 111 -18.42 12.10 -11.74
N THR A 112 -18.16 12.97 -10.76
CA THR A 112 -18.07 14.43 -10.96
C THR A 112 -16.65 14.94 -10.77
N GLN A 113 -16.34 16.13 -11.33
CA GLN A 113 -15.01 16.75 -11.23
C GLN A 113 -14.57 17.03 -9.78
N GLY A 114 -15.52 17.20 -8.86
CA GLY A 114 -15.26 17.41 -7.43
C GLY A 114 -15.06 16.12 -6.62
N PHE A 115 -15.21 14.94 -7.23
CA PHE A 115 -15.11 13.68 -6.51
C PHE A 115 -13.68 13.40 -6.03
N LYS A 116 -13.53 13.15 -4.73
CA LYS A 116 -12.29 12.69 -4.11
C LYS A 116 -12.52 11.30 -3.55
N LYS A 117 -11.88 10.31 -4.13
CA LYS A 117 -11.96 8.93 -3.61
C LYS A 117 -11.25 8.86 -2.25
N GLY A 118 -11.92 8.28 -1.26
CA GLY A 118 -11.37 7.95 0.04
C GLY A 118 -10.38 6.78 -0.03
N LEU A 119 -9.75 6.44 1.11
CA LEU A 119 -8.76 5.35 1.18
C LEU A 119 -9.40 3.97 1.35
N TYR A 120 -10.54 3.90 2.03
CA TYR A 120 -11.31 2.68 2.23
C TYR A 120 -12.76 2.88 1.77
N GLN A 121 -13.32 1.86 1.11
CA GLN A 121 -14.73 1.80 0.73
C GLN A 121 -15.28 0.47 1.24
N PRO A 122 -16.15 0.48 2.27
CA PRO A 122 -16.74 -0.74 2.84
C PRO A 122 -17.48 -1.58 1.79
N ASP A 123 -18.07 -0.91 0.79
CA ASP A 123 -18.96 -1.50 -0.21
C ASP A 123 -18.23 -2.28 -1.32
N ASN A 124 -16.89 -2.36 -1.27
CA ASN A 124 -16.09 -3.24 -2.14
C ASN A 124 -15.85 -4.63 -1.50
N THR A 125 -16.50 -4.93 -0.37
CA THR A 125 -16.67 -6.31 0.07
C THR A 125 -17.62 -6.99 -0.92
N GLY A 126 -17.04 -7.69 -1.90
CA GLY A 126 -17.77 -8.33 -2.98
C GLY A 126 -18.98 -9.12 -2.47
N GLN A 127 -20.14 -8.80 -3.01
CA GLN A 127 -21.18 -9.80 -3.18
C GLN A 127 -20.60 -10.86 -4.14
N ASN A 128 -20.12 -11.96 -3.55
CA ASN A 128 -20.01 -13.26 -4.22
C ASN A 128 -21.30 -14.02 -3.99
#